data_AF-A0A7R9MEJ9-F1
#
_entry.id   AF-A0A7R9MEJ9-F1
#
_cell.length_a   1.000
_cell.length_b   1.000
_cell.length_c   1.000
_cell.angle_alpha   90.00
_cell.angle_beta   90.00
_cell.angle_gamma   90.00
#
_symmetry.space_group_name_H-M   'P 1'
#
loop_
_entity.id
_entity.type
_entity.pdbx_description
1 polymer ?
#
loop_
_entity_poly.entity_id
_entity_poly.type
_entity_poly.pdbx_seq_one_letter_code
_entity_poly.pdbx_strand_id
1 'polypeptide(L)'
;MYSLYKGYRGLYVDMSKDIKNLLTLKQEFLKELGCHRVINYKTENLDQILNTEYPFLWSFSRELTSIWETIGSPVFEELFEHLARKGRLINIGATSGYTSVGYAPIKIHDFIVKLHYGARTVIGFLTFDYKHKYEEYSKQLSEYYVKNKLKIFVDFGVNVGEGLEAVSNGLK
;
A
#
# COMPACT_ATOMS: atom_id res chain seq x y z
N MET A 1 -5.84 -3.22 3.31
CA MET A 1 -5.21 -3.73 4.55
C MET A 1 -3.73 -3.40 4.47
N TYR A 2 -3.09 -2.97 5.57
CA TYR A 2 -1.68 -2.53 5.54
C TYR A 2 -0.72 -3.62 6.00
N SER A 3 0.49 -3.61 5.45
CA SER A 3 1.61 -4.46 5.89
C SER A 3 2.90 -3.66 6.09
N LEU A 4 3.62 -3.88 7.19
CA LEU A 4 4.93 -3.28 7.49
C LEU A 4 6.02 -4.36 7.62
N TYR A 5 7.23 -4.11 7.10
CA TYR A 5 8.38 -5.05 7.15
C TYR A 5 9.60 -4.46 7.90
N LYS A 6 10.33 -5.22 8.75
CA LYS A 6 11.62 -4.77 9.33
C LYS A 6 12.73 -4.76 8.26
N GLY A 7 13.63 -3.76 8.32
CA GLY A 7 14.80 -3.60 7.44
C GLY A 7 14.53 -2.75 6.19
N TYR A 8 13.31 -2.80 5.65
CA TYR A 8 12.74 -1.82 4.72
C TYR A 8 11.27 -1.66 5.10
N ARG A 9 10.94 -0.60 5.84
CA ARG A 9 9.57 -0.36 6.32
C ARG A 9 8.74 0.23 5.19
N GLY A 10 8.40 -0.61 4.21
CA GLY A 10 7.39 -0.39 3.17
C GLY A 10 6.00 -0.69 3.72
N LEU A 11 5.06 0.25 3.59
CA LEU A 11 3.63 0.02 3.85
C LEU A 11 2.98 -0.51 2.55
N TYR A 12 2.48 -1.76 2.51
CA TYR A 12 1.79 -2.34 1.33
C TYR A 12 0.27 -2.36 1.52
N VAL A 13 -0.51 -2.20 0.44
CA VAL A 13 -1.97 -2.02 0.47
C VAL A 13 -2.69 -2.86 -0.58
N ASP A 14 -3.64 -3.70 -0.14
CA ASP A 14 -4.51 -4.51 -1.01
C ASP A 14 -6.02 -4.33 -0.73
N MET A 15 -6.83 -4.43 -1.80
CA MET A 15 -8.28 -4.22 -1.89
C MET A 15 -9.01 -5.45 -2.45
N SER A 16 -10.08 -5.88 -1.79
CA SER A 16 -11.27 -6.49 -2.44
C SER A 16 -12.46 -6.46 -1.47
N LYS A 17 -13.68 -6.44 -2.04
CA LYS A 17 -14.97 -6.36 -1.34
C LYS A 17 -15.51 -7.76 -1.06
N ASP A 18 -15.49 -8.19 0.20
CA ASP A 18 -16.55 -8.97 0.86
C ASP A 18 -16.16 -9.23 2.34
N ILE A 19 -17.10 -9.04 3.28
CA ILE A 19 -16.81 -8.15 4.43
C ILE A 19 -16.54 -8.82 5.79
N LYS A 20 -16.59 -10.14 5.99
CA LYS A 20 -16.18 -10.73 7.29
C LYS A 20 -15.22 -11.92 7.19
N ASN A 21 -15.57 -12.98 6.47
CA ASN A 21 -14.70 -14.16 6.34
C ASN A 21 -13.43 -13.87 5.52
N LEU A 22 -13.55 -13.05 4.47
CA LEU A 22 -12.41 -12.61 3.64
C LEU A 22 -11.46 -11.66 4.37
N LEU A 23 -11.92 -10.94 5.40
CA LEU A 23 -11.04 -10.05 6.17
C LEU A 23 -10.05 -10.85 7.00
N THR A 24 -10.51 -11.90 7.68
CA THR A 24 -9.63 -12.81 8.44
C THR A 24 -8.63 -13.51 7.52
N LEU A 25 -9.09 -14.01 6.38
CA LEU A 25 -8.23 -14.65 5.37
C LEU A 25 -7.15 -13.70 4.83
N LYS A 26 -7.48 -12.43 4.56
CA LYS A 26 -6.49 -11.43 4.14
C LYS A 26 -5.47 -11.13 5.22
N GLN A 27 -5.89 -11.08 6.49
CA GLN A 27 -4.96 -10.83 7.59
C GLN A 27 -3.97 -11.98 7.77
N GLU A 28 -4.47 -13.21 7.69
CA GLU A 28 -3.65 -14.42 7.75
C GLU A 28 -2.71 -14.51 6.55
N PHE A 29 -3.21 -14.22 5.34
CA PHE A 29 -2.40 -14.19 4.12
C PHE A 29 -1.24 -13.20 4.22
N LEU A 30 -1.48 -11.97 4.67
CA LEU A 30 -0.40 -10.99 4.86
C LEU A 30 0.62 -11.45 5.91
N LYS A 31 0.19 -12.08 7.01
CA LYS A 31 1.11 -12.67 7.99
C LYS A 31 1.97 -13.78 7.36
N GLU A 32 1.39 -14.60 6.49
CA GLU A 32 2.11 -15.66 5.76
C GLU A 32 3.17 -15.11 4.77
N LEU A 33 2.95 -13.90 4.26
CA LEU A 33 3.92 -13.15 3.47
C LEU A 33 5.05 -12.54 4.31
N GLY A 34 4.98 -12.61 5.64
CA GLY A 34 5.97 -12.03 6.56
C GLY A 34 5.67 -10.58 6.96
N CYS A 35 4.42 -10.13 6.78
CA CYS A 35 3.98 -8.85 7.32
C CYS A 35 4.14 -8.82 8.84
N HIS A 36 4.81 -7.80 9.37
CA HIS A 36 5.06 -7.68 10.80
C HIS A 36 3.83 -7.13 11.54
N ARG A 37 3.11 -6.18 10.93
CA ARG A 37 1.88 -5.62 11.47
C ARG A 37 0.86 -5.44 10.37
N VAL A 38 -0.18 -6.26 10.45
CA VAL A 38 -1.31 -6.20 9.53
C VAL A 38 -2.37 -5.26 10.09
N ILE A 39 -2.74 -4.18 9.39
CA ILE A 39 -3.78 -3.24 9.86
C ILE A 39 -4.99 -3.29 8.92
N ASN A 40 -6.15 -3.57 9.47
CA ASN A 40 -7.43 -3.47 8.78
C ASN A 40 -8.06 -2.09 8.99
N TYR A 41 -7.75 -1.15 8.10
CA TYR A 41 -8.25 0.24 8.16
C TYR A 41 -9.78 0.40 8.08
N LYS A 42 -10.53 -0.67 7.79
CA LYS A 42 -12.00 -0.66 7.82
C LYS A 42 -12.57 -0.92 9.21
N THR A 43 -11.79 -1.55 10.09
CA THR A 43 -12.23 -1.96 11.44
C THR A 43 -11.34 -1.40 12.55
N GLU A 44 -10.12 -1.01 12.21
CA GLU A 44 -9.14 -0.44 13.11
C GLU A 44 -8.91 1.04 12.79
N ASN A 45 -8.71 1.86 13.81
CA ASN A 45 -8.36 3.27 13.65
C ASN A 45 -6.87 3.40 13.30
N LEU A 46 -6.58 3.84 12.07
CA LEU A 46 -5.22 3.92 11.55
C LEU A 46 -4.38 4.97 12.30
N ASP A 47 -4.93 6.15 12.57
CA ASP A 47 -4.24 7.21 13.34
C ASP A 47 -3.84 6.71 14.73
N GLN A 48 -4.77 6.09 15.46
CA GLN A 48 -4.51 5.54 16.78
C GLN A 48 -3.40 4.49 16.75
N ILE A 49 -3.42 3.58 15.78
CA ILE A 49 -2.39 2.53 15.64
C ILE A 49 -1.03 3.15 15.32
N LEU A 50 -0.98 4.08 14.37
CA LEU A 50 0.29 4.70 13.97
C LEU A 50 0.87 5.54 15.11
N ASN A 51 0.05 6.21 15.90
CA ASN A 51 0.50 6.94 17.08
C ASN A 51 0.97 6.03 18.22
N THR A 52 0.35 4.86 18.43
CA THR A 52 0.66 3.98 19.56
C THR A 52 1.79 2.99 19.25
N GLU A 53 1.73 2.33 18.10
CA GLU A 53 2.69 1.28 17.71
C GLU A 53 3.89 1.86 16.94
N TYR A 54 3.69 3.00 16.27
CA TYR A 54 4.70 3.66 15.45
C TYR A 54 4.96 5.12 15.85
N PRO A 55 4.98 5.47 17.15
CA PRO A 55 4.98 6.86 17.60
C PRO A 55 6.06 7.68 16.92
N PHE A 56 5.70 8.90 16.53
CA PHE A 56 6.63 9.88 15.99
C PHE A 56 7.75 10.16 16.98
N LEU A 57 8.87 9.48 16.77
CA LEU A 57 10.11 9.85 17.39
C LEU A 57 10.66 11.03 16.60
N TRP A 58 10.54 12.22 17.17
CA TRP A 58 11.43 13.38 16.98
C TRP A 58 12.92 13.02 17.12
N SER A 59 13.23 11.77 17.46
CA SER A 59 14.56 11.21 17.47
C SER A 59 15.15 11.21 16.06
N PHE A 60 16.26 11.92 15.92
CA PHE A 60 17.13 11.94 14.75
C PHE A 60 17.64 10.55 14.29
N SER A 61 17.36 9.50 15.06
CA SER A 61 17.81 8.12 14.85
C SER A 61 16.79 7.20 14.17
N ARG A 62 15.56 7.64 13.87
CA ARG A 62 14.61 6.78 13.13
C ARG A 62 14.94 6.74 11.64
N GLU A 63 15.12 5.51 11.15
CA GLU A 63 15.32 5.15 9.75
C GLU A 63 14.16 5.62 8.85
N LEU A 64 14.52 5.86 7.58
CA LEU A 64 13.64 6.23 6.47
C LEU A 64 12.34 5.40 6.45
N THR A 65 11.19 6.03 6.69
CA THR A 65 9.88 5.40 6.42
C THR A 65 9.56 5.50 4.93
N SER A 66 9.21 4.39 4.30
CA SER A 66 8.73 4.37 2.91
C SER A 66 7.28 3.87 2.87
N ILE A 67 6.36 4.66 2.34
CA ILE A 67 4.95 4.31 2.24
C ILE A 67 4.65 4.02 0.77
N TRP A 68 4.01 2.90 0.46
CA TRP A 68 3.47 2.61 -0.87
C TRP A 68 1.96 2.78 -0.79
N GLU A 69 1.47 3.88 -1.34
CA GLU A 69 0.08 4.31 -1.22
C GLU A 69 -0.68 3.98 -2.51
N THR A 70 -1.85 3.33 -2.39
CA THR A 70 -2.67 2.85 -3.51
C THR A 70 -4.17 3.13 -3.35
N ILE A 71 -4.61 3.66 -2.20
CA ILE A 71 -6.03 3.88 -1.88
C ILE A 71 -6.43 5.32 -2.20
N GLY A 72 -5.63 6.32 -1.87
CA GLY A 72 -6.01 7.73 -1.94
C GLY A 72 -6.72 8.22 -0.67
N SER A 73 -7.49 9.31 -0.76
CA SER A 73 -8.17 9.91 0.41
C SER A 73 -9.25 8.95 0.98
N PRO A 74 -9.45 8.91 2.32
CA PRO A 74 -8.75 9.66 3.38
C PRO A 74 -7.45 9.00 3.86
N VAL A 75 -7.15 7.78 3.42
CA VAL A 75 -5.97 7.00 3.82
C VAL A 75 -4.66 7.76 3.57
N PHE A 76 -4.52 8.37 2.41
CA PHE A 76 -3.35 9.17 2.06
C PHE A 76 -3.07 10.26 3.09
N GLU A 77 -4.12 10.92 3.59
CA GLU A 77 -4.01 12.04 4.54
C GLU A 77 -3.44 11.54 5.87
N GLU A 78 -4.03 10.48 6.43
CA GLU A 78 -3.55 9.87 7.67
C GLU A 78 -2.10 9.37 7.53
N LEU A 79 -1.76 8.71 6.42
CA LEU A 79 -0.40 8.22 6.17
C LEU A 79 0.62 9.35 6.02
N PHE A 80 0.24 10.46 5.39
CA PHE A 80 1.11 11.64 5.29
C PHE A 80 1.35 12.28 6.66
N GLU A 81 0.30 12.41 7.48
CA GLU A 81 0.43 12.93 8.84
C GLU A 81 1.41 12.08 9.65
N HIS A 82 1.45 10.77 9.40
CA HIS A 82 2.32 9.76 10.02
C HIS A 82 3.68 9.51 9.37
N LEU A 83 4.01 10.24 8.30
CA LEU A 83 5.28 10.07 7.61
C LEU A 83 6.46 10.63 8.42
N ALA A 84 7.48 9.81 8.70
CA ALA A 84 8.64 10.24 9.49
C ALA A 84 9.41 11.40 8.83
N ARG A 85 10.27 12.08 9.61
CA ARG A 85 11.21 13.05 9.06
C ARG A 85 12.10 12.35 8.02
N LYS A 86 12.32 12.96 6.86
CA LYS A 86 12.96 12.37 5.66
C LYS A 86 12.20 11.20 5.02
N GLY A 87 11.00 10.88 5.49
CA GLY A 87 10.18 9.80 4.96
C GLY A 87 9.74 10.04 3.51
N ARG A 88 9.49 8.95 2.79
CA ARG A 88 9.03 8.94 1.40
C ARG A 88 7.66 8.29 1.32
N LEU A 89 6.69 8.98 0.74
CA LEU A 89 5.40 8.43 0.37
C LEU A 89 5.35 8.32 -1.16
N ILE A 90 5.31 7.09 -1.66
CA ILE A 90 5.22 6.76 -3.07
C ILE A 90 3.75 6.50 -3.37
N ASN A 91 3.11 7.40 -4.09
CA ASN A 91 1.74 7.26 -4.55
C ASN A 91 1.72 6.53 -5.88
N ILE A 92 1.11 5.35 -5.90
CA ILE A 92 0.98 4.47 -7.07
C ILE A 92 -0.42 4.61 -7.68
N GLY A 93 -1.41 4.99 -6.88
CA GLY A 93 -2.79 5.13 -7.34
C GLY A 93 -3.75 5.52 -6.21
N ALA A 94 -4.99 5.82 -6.58
CA ALA A 94 -6.04 6.20 -5.65
C ALA A 94 -7.29 5.37 -5.93
N THR A 95 -7.25 4.08 -5.57
CA THR A 95 -8.32 3.13 -5.87
C THR A 95 -9.67 3.50 -5.26
N SER A 96 -9.70 4.31 -4.19
CA SER A 96 -10.94 4.85 -3.62
C SER A 96 -11.70 5.75 -4.58
N GLY A 97 -11.02 6.35 -5.57
CA GLY A 97 -11.60 7.26 -6.55
C GLY A 97 -11.98 6.63 -7.89
N TYR A 98 -11.65 5.36 -8.15
CA TYR A 98 -11.83 4.77 -9.49
C TYR A 98 -13.30 4.59 -9.90
N THR A 99 -14.20 4.45 -8.93
CA THR A 99 -15.64 4.32 -9.19
C THR A 99 -16.42 5.62 -9.01
N SER A 100 -15.76 6.71 -8.60
CA SER A 100 -16.39 8.01 -8.40
C SER A 100 -16.21 8.93 -9.61
N VAL A 101 -17.12 9.90 -9.73
CA VAL A 101 -16.95 11.00 -10.69
C VAL A 101 -15.89 11.95 -10.13
N GLY A 102 -14.63 11.71 -10.50
CA GLY A 102 -13.47 12.47 -10.02
C GLY A 102 -12.89 11.95 -8.71
N TYR A 103 -11.80 12.57 -8.26
CA TYR A 103 -11.10 12.23 -7.02
C TYR A 103 -11.46 13.21 -5.91
N ALA A 104 -11.65 12.68 -4.70
CA ALA A 104 -11.85 13.52 -3.52
C ALA A 104 -10.62 14.43 -3.28
N PRO A 105 -10.82 15.68 -2.85
CA PRO A 105 -9.70 16.57 -2.52
C PRO A 105 -8.94 16.02 -1.31
N ILE A 106 -7.61 16.12 -1.35
CA ILE A 106 -6.74 15.78 -0.23
C ILE A 106 -6.77 16.94 0.78
N LYS A 107 -7.11 16.64 2.03
CA LYS A 107 -7.28 17.64 3.11
C LYS A 107 -6.15 17.59 4.13
N ILE A 108 -4.96 18.06 3.73
CA ILE A 108 -3.82 18.18 4.64
C ILE A 108 -3.55 19.65 4.97
N HIS A 109 -3.74 20.02 6.23
CA HIS A 109 -3.42 21.36 6.72
C HIS A 109 -1.91 21.61 6.67
N ASP A 110 -1.50 22.81 6.25
CA ASP A 110 -0.10 23.22 6.15
C ASP A 110 0.79 22.24 5.36
N PHE A 111 0.24 21.59 4.33
CA PHE A 111 0.92 20.51 3.59
C PHE A 111 2.38 20.86 3.20
N ILE A 112 2.59 22.04 2.60
CA ILE A 112 3.91 22.49 2.17
C ILE A 112 4.87 22.69 3.35
N VAL A 113 4.38 23.25 4.46
CA VAL A 113 5.17 23.46 5.68
C VAL A 113 5.55 22.11 6.31
N LYS A 114 4.59 21.19 6.44
CA LYS A 114 4.82 19.83 6.97
C LYS A 114 5.82 19.06 6.11
N LEU A 115 5.72 19.20 4.78
CA LEU A 115 6.67 18.61 3.84
C LEU A 115 8.08 19.18 4.05
N HIS A 116 8.20 20.51 4.14
CA HIS A 116 9.47 21.22 4.31
C HIS A 116 10.16 20.90 5.65
N TYR A 117 9.48 21.14 6.79
CA TYR A 117 10.06 20.92 8.12
C TYR A 117 10.31 19.44 8.41
N GLY A 118 9.46 18.57 7.85
CA GLY A 118 9.67 17.13 7.89
C GLY A 118 10.75 16.63 6.93
N ALA A 119 11.27 17.45 6.02
CA ALA A 119 12.09 17.00 4.89
C ALA A 119 11.48 15.78 4.16
N ARG A 120 10.14 15.72 4.11
CA ARG A 120 9.36 14.58 3.59
C ARG A 120 9.32 14.64 2.06
N THR A 121 9.11 13.50 1.42
CA THR A 121 8.91 13.43 -0.03
C THR A 121 7.61 12.73 -0.35
N VAL A 122 6.83 13.29 -1.27
CA VAL A 122 5.70 12.64 -1.92
C VAL A 122 6.06 12.47 -3.40
N ILE A 123 5.97 11.24 -3.91
CA ILE A 123 6.41 10.87 -5.26
C ILE A 123 5.25 10.17 -5.97
N GLY A 124 4.84 10.68 -7.13
CA GLY A 124 3.97 9.93 -8.03
C GLY A 124 4.76 8.84 -8.77
N PHE A 125 4.18 7.65 -8.89
CA PHE A 125 4.79 6.54 -9.62
C PHE A 125 3.83 6.04 -10.71
N LEU A 126 4.24 6.15 -11.96
CA LEU A 126 3.53 5.56 -13.10
C LEU A 126 4.43 4.54 -13.78
N THR A 127 4.00 3.27 -13.80
CA THR A 127 4.81 2.15 -14.32
C THR A 127 5.28 2.38 -15.76
N PHE A 128 4.51 3.10 -16.58
CA PHE A 128 4.83 3.37 -17.99
C PHE A 128 6.03 4.30 -18.20
N ASP A 129 6.37 5.13 -17.22
CA ASP A 129 7.54 6.02 -17.31
C ASP A 129 8.85 5.23 -17.13
N TYR A 130 8.77 4.02 -16.58
CA TYR A 130 9.89 3.13 -16.29
C TYR A 130 9.98 1.94 -17.25
N LYS A 131 9.40 2.04 -18.46
CA LYS A 131 9.48 0.98 -19.50
C LYS A 131 10.90 0.48 -19.77
N HIS A 132 11.88 1.38 -19.74
CA HIS A 132 13.29 1.05 -19.92
C HIS A 132 13.87 0.11 -18.84
N LYS A 133 13.13 -0.12 -17.74
CA LYS A 133 13.48 -1.05 -16.67
C LYS A 133 12.76 -2.40 -16.73
N TYR A 134 11.82 -2.59 -17.66
CA TYR A 134 10.96 -3.79 -17.67
C TYR A 134 11.78 -5.06 -17.90
N GLU A 135 12.68 -5.08 -18.89
CA GLU A 135 13.50 -6.25 -19.16
C GLU A 135 14.35 -6.66 -17.94
N GLU A 136 15.02 -5.68 -17.32
CA GLU A 136 15.84 -5.85 -16.12
C GLU A 136 15.03 -6.49 -14.97
N TYR A 137 13.90 -5.87 -14.61
CA TYR A 137 13.11 -6.33 -13.47
C TYR A 137 12.29 -7.60 -13.77
N SER A 138 11.82 -7.82 -15.00
CA SER A 138 11.16 -9.07 -15.38
C SER A 138 12.10 -10.26 -15.26
N LYS A 139 13.37 -10.11 -15.68
CA LYS A 139 14.40 -11.13 -15.47
C LYS A 139 14.64 -11.37 -13.99
N GLN A 140 14.81 -10.30 -13.21
CA GLN A 140 15.05 -10.41 -11.77
C GLN A 140 13.89 -11.10 -11.02
N LEU A 141 12.64 -10.75 -11.33
CA LEU A 141 11.46 -11.37 -10.73
C LEU A 141 11.34 -12.85 -11.09
N SER A 142 11.65 -13.21 -12.35
CA SER A 142 11.67 -14.61 -12.80
C SER A 142 12.74 -15.41 -12.04
N GLU A 143 13.94 -14.85 -11.87
CA GLU A 143 14.99 -15.47 -11.08
C GLU A 143 14.59 -15.63 -9.61
N TYR A 144 13.92 -14.64 -9.02
CA TYR A 144 13.44 -14.75 -7.64
C TYR A 144 12.38 -15.83 -7.48
N TYR A 145 11.49 -15.97 -8.46
CA TYR A 145 10.51 -17.05 -8.47
C TYR A 145 11.19 -18.42 -8.53
N VAL A 146 12.08 -18.65 -9.50
CA VAL A 146 12.80 -19.94 -9.66
C VAL A 146 13.67 -20.26 -8.44
N LYS A 147 14.23 -19.24 -7.77
CA LYS A 147 15.05 -19.40 -6.56
C LYS A 147 14.22 -19.46 -5.27
N ASN A 148 12.88 -19.56 -5.34
CA ASN A 148 11.97 -19.56 -4.19
C ASN A 148 12.11 -18.33 -3.26
N LYS A 149 12.56 -17.20 -3.81
CA LYS A 149 12.66 -15.90 -3.11
C LYS A 149 11.42 -15.03 -3.28
N LEU A 150 10.54 -15.37 -4.23
CA LEU A 150 9.27 -14.71 -4.49
C LEU A 150 8.15 -15.75 -4.49
N LYS A 151 7.18 -15.61 -3.59
CA LYS A 151 5.93 -16.37 -3.64
C LYS A 151 4.97 -15.68 -4.62
N ILE A 152 4.37 -16.44 -5.53
CA ILE A 152 3.34 -15.95 -6.46
C ILE A 152 2.01 -16.58 -6.06
N PHE A 153 1.01 -15.74 -5.87
CA PHE A 153 -0.36 -16.14 -5.60
C PHE A 153 -1.25 -15.63 -6.72
N VAL A 154 -2.17 -16.48 -7.17
CA VAL A 154 -3.12 -16.14 -8.23
C VAL A 154 -4.52 -16.38 -7.68
N ASP A 155 -5.34 -15.34 -7.68
CA ASP A 155 -6.76 -15.45 -7.38
C ASP A 155 -7.50 -15.72 -8.70
N PHE A 156 -7.99 -16.94 -8.86
CA PHE A 156 -8.79 -17.34 -10.03
C PHE A 156 -10.26 -16.95 -9.90
N GLY A 157 -10.66 -16.31 -8.79
CA GLY A 157 -12.03 -15.99 -8.47
C GLY A 157 -12.84 -17.24 -8.09
N VAL A 158 -13.56 -17.17 -6.97
CA VAL A 158 -14.52 -18.21 -6.61
C VAL A 158 -15.86 -17.87 -7.24
N ASN A 159 -16.44 -18.80 -8.02
CA ASN A 159 -17.73 -18.65 -8.68
C ASN A 159 -17.83 -17.53 -9.75
N VAL A 160 -16.72 -17.06 -10.31
CA VAL A 160 -16.72 -16.01 -11.35
C VAL A 160 -17.02 -16.54 -12.77
N GLY A 161 -16.91 -17.86 -12.97
CA GLY A 161 -17.02 -18.53 -14.27
C GLY A 161 -15.65 -18.71 -14.96
N GLU A 162 -15.65 -19.22 -16.19
CA GLU A 162 -14.44 -19.40 -17.00
C GLU A 162 -14.53 -18.63 -18.34
N GLY A 163 -13.37 -18.35 -18.94
CA GLY A 163 -13.28 -17.69 -20.24
C GLY A 163 -13.44 -16.16 -20.20
N LEU A 164 -13.47 -15.53 -21.37
CA LEU A 164 -13.53 -14.06 -21.50
C LEU A 164 -14.80 -13.45 -20.89
N GLU A 165 -15.92 -14.17 -20.90
CA GLU A 165 -17.19 -13.72 -20.35
C GLU A 165 -17.12 -13.51 -18.81
N ALA A 166 -16.27 -14.28 -18.14
CA ALA A 166 -16.07 -14.19 -16.69
C ALA A 166 -15.35 -12.91 -16.25
N VAL A 167 -14.68 -12.19 -17.17
CA VAL A 167 -13.92 -10.98 -16.85
C VAL A 167 -14.79 -9.93 -16.16
N SER A 168 -16.02 -9.74 -16.64
CA SER A 168 -16.96 -8.77 -16.04
C SER A 168 -17.39 -9.15 -14.62
N ASN A 169 -17.41 -10.44 -14.29
CA ASN A 169 -17.75 -10.92 -12.95
C ASN A 169 -16.58 -10.77 -11.99
N GLY A 170 -15.34 -10.88 -12.48
CA GLY A 170 -14.13 -10.67 -11.68
C GLY A 170 -13.85 -9.20 -11.31
N LEU A 171 -14.53 -8.24 -11.94
CA LEU A 171 -14.37 -6.80 -11.67
C LEU A 171 -15.30 -6.25 -10.57
N LYS A 172 -16.25 -7.06 -10.08
CA LYS A 172 -17.26 -6.65 -9.09
C LYS A 172 -16.71 -6.70 -7.67
#